data_AF-A0A951KF91-F1
#
_entry.id   AF-A0A951KF91-F1
#
_cell.length_a   1.000
_cell.length_b   1.000
_cell.length_c   1.000
_cell.angle_alpha   90.00
_cell.angle_beta   90.00
_cell.angle_gamma   90.00
#
_symmetry.space_group_name_H-M   'P 1'
#
loop_
_entity.id
_entity.type
_entity.pdbx_description
1 polymer ?
#
loop_
_entity_poly.entity_id
_entity_poly.type
_entity_poly.pdbx_seq_one_letter_code
_entity_poly.pdbx_strand_id
1 'polypeptide(L)'
;MKYCFNCNRITPGAPLFCNSCGRSYDVKLCPRRHVNPRTAEACSQCGSRDLSTPQPRRPVWAPLVEFLLSAVPGGFLSIASVVVLLAGIAAILQHPEKIVVLVLLAVPFGILWSLWSEIPSWFRTWLYRFLKRRRERHEGGGD
;
A
#
# COMPACT_ATOMS: atom_id res chain seq x y z
N MET A 1 7.31 16.30 5.09
CA MET A 1 6.55 16.32 3.80
C MET A 1 5.19 15.71 4.06
N LYS A 2 4.11 16.29 3.55
CA LYS A 2 2.76 15.72 3.68
C LYS A 2 2.17 15.39 2.31
N TYR A 3 1.57 14.21 2.19
CA TYR A 3 0.88 13.77 0.99
C TYR A 3 -0.61 14.07 1.12
N CYS A 4 -1.21 14.72 0.12
CA CYS A 4 -2.64 15.00 0.11
C CYS A 4 -3.40 13.90 -0.64
N PHE A 5 -4.30 13.20 0.04
CA PHE A 5 -5.12 12.14 -0.57
C PHE A 5 -6.23 12.66 -1.51
N ASN A 6 -6.51 13.96 -1.50
CA ASN A 6 -7.49 14.58 -2.38
C ASN A 6 -6.91 14.86 -3.78
N CYS A 7 -5.78 15.58 -3.84
CA CYS A 7 -5.17 16.00 -5.12
C CYS A 7 -3.92 15.19 -5.50
N ASN A 8 -3.50 14.22 -4.68
CA ASN A 8 -2.34 13.34 -4.89
C ASN A 8 -0.99 14.06 -5.05
N ARG A 9 -0.87 15.29 -4.51
CA ARG A 9 0.39 16.05 -4.52
C ARG A 9 1.07 16.04 -3.16
N ILE A 10 2.40 16.07 -3.19
CA ILE A 10 3.25 16.20 -2.01
C ILE A 10 3.50 17.67 -1.78
N THR A 11 3.31 18.13 -0.53
CA THR A 11 3.72 19.46 -0.11
C THR A 11 4.94 19.33 0.83
N PRO A 12 6.05 20.03 0.55
CA PRO A 12 7.24 19.97 1.39
C PRO A 12 7.01 20.61 2.76
N GLY A 13 7.82 20.23 3.75
CA GLY A 13 7.70 20.73 5.13
C GLY A 13 6.57 20.09 5.96
N ALA A 14 6.02 20.87 6.89
CA ALA A 14 4.90 20.52 7.78
C ALA A 14 3.71 21.47 7.60
N PRO A 15 3.13 21.57 6.39
CA PRO A 15 2.06 22.50 6.12
C PRO A 15 0.77 22.08 6.85
N LEU A 16 -0.03 23.07 7.24
CA LEU A 16 -1.38 22.87 7.80
C LEU A 16 -2.41 22.55 6.70
N PHE A 17 -2.20 23.12 5.51
CA PHE A 17 -3.07 22.97 4.34
C PHE A 17 -2.28 22.49 3.13
N CYS A 18 -2.94 21.79 2.22
CA CYS A 18 -2.33 21.44 0.94
C CYS A 18 -2.19 22.70 0.07
N ASN A 19 -0.99 22.99 -0.43
CA ASN A 19 -0.73 24.16 -1.28
C ASN A 19 -1.51 24.12 -2.61
N SER A 20 -1.96 22.94 -3.04
CA SER A 20 -2.64 22.79 -4.33
C SER A 20 -4.16 22.78 -4.24
N CYS A 21 -4.75 22.26 -3.15
CA CYS A 21 -6.21 22.14 -3.02
C CYS A 21 -6.80 22.81 -1.77
N GLY A 22 -5.98 23.43 -0.94
CA GLY A 22 -6.42 24.18 0.25
C GLY A 22 -6.97 23.34 1.41
N ARG A 23 -7.11 22.01 1.26
CA ARG A 23 -7.64 21.16 2.34
C ARG A 23 -6.66 21.03 3.50
N SER A 24 -7.18 20.98 4.73
CA SER A 24 -6.38 20.78 5.93
C SER A 24 -5.94 19.33 6.11
N TYR A 25 -4.76 19.14 6.68
CA TYR A 25 -4.24 17.81 7.00
C TYR A 25 -4.73 17.36 8.38
N ASP A 26 -5.41 16.21 8.41
CA ASP A 26 -5.80 15.43 9.60
C ASP A 26 -6.73 16.07 10.64
N VAL A 27 -6.81 17.40 10.69
CA VAL A 27 -7.64 18.17 11.62
C VAL A 27 -8.48 19.21 10.89
N LYS A 28 -9.56 19.68 11.54
CA LYS A 28 -10.27 20.88 11.11
C LYS A 28 -9.62 22.09 11.77
N LEU A 29 -9.49 23.19 11.04
CA LEU A 29 -8.93 24.44 11.52
C LEU A 29 -9.98 25.53 11.38
N CYS A 30 -10.17 26.35 12.42
CA CYS A 30 -11.01 27.53 12.32
C CYS A 30 -10.25 28.70 11.63
N PRO A 31 -10.88 29.86 11.34
CA PRO A 31 -10.20 31.03 10.78
C PRO A 31 -9.04 31.53 11.64
N ARG A 32 -9.13 31.34 12.98
CA ARG A 32 -8.06 31.65 13.94
C ARG A 32 -7.02 30.53 14.10
N ARG A 33 -7.08 29.49 13.26
CA ARG A 33 -6.17 28.33 13.22
C ARG A 33 -6.17 27.44 14.46
N HIS A 34 -7.23 27.46 15.26
CA HIS A 34 -7.39 26.50 16.34
C HIS A 34 -7.64 25.10 15.79
N VAL A 35 -6.93 24.13 16.36
CA VAL A 35 -7.02 22.72 16.00
C VAL A 35 -8.31 22.13 16.57
N ASN A 36 -9.13 21.55 15.70
CA ASN A 36 -10.36 20.89 16.07
C ASN A 36 -10.41 19.46 15.52
N PRO A 37 -11.08 18.53 16.21
CA PRO A 37 -11.25 17.17 15.71
C PRO A 37 -12.06 17.17 14.42
N ARG A 38 -11.90 16.13 13.60
CA ARG A 38 -12.61 16.00 12.31
C ARG A 38 -14.13 15.97 12.44
N THR A 39 -14.63 15.56 13.59
CA THR A 39 -16.06 15.50 13.92
C THR A 39 -16.61 16.81 14.50
N ALA A 40 -15.76 17.81 14.78
CA ALA A 40 -16.23 19.08 15.32
C ALA A 40 -17.13 19.82 14.30
N GLU A 41 -18.26 20.30 14.80
CA GLU A 41 -19.18 21.20 14.11
C GLU A 41 -18.87 22.68 14.42
N ALA A 42 -18.22 22.94 15.55
CA ALA A 42 -17.78 24.26 15.96
C ALA A 42 -16.41 24.21 16.64
N CYS A 43 -15.70 25.34 16.60
CA CYS A 43 -14.43 25.56 17.27
C CYS A 43 -14.59 25.50 18.80
N SER A 44 -13.92 24.58 19.49
CA SER A 44 -14.01 24.45 20.96
C SER A 44 -13.47 25.67 21.72
N GLN A 45 -12.52 26.40 21.13
CA GLN A 45 -11.89 27.55 21.76
C GLN A 45 -12.59 28.88 21.42
N CYS A 46 -13.28 28.96 20.28
CA CYS A 46 -13.69 30.23 19.70
C CYS A 46 -15.15 30.28 19.22
N GLY A 47 -15.88 29.17 19.29
CA GLY A 47 -17.28 29.09 18.89
C GLY A 47 -17.55 29.21 17.39
N SER A 48 -16.54 29.50 16.56
CA SER A 48 -16.68 29.59 15.11
C SER A 48 -17.20 28.29 14.51
N ARG A 49 -18.26 28.39 13.70
CA ARG A 49 -18.79 27.29 12.87
C ARG A 49 -18.07 27.15 11.54
N ASP A 50 -17.37 28.20 11.12
CA ASP A 50 -16.52 28.15 9.94
C ASP A 50 -15.26 27.34 10.27
N LEU A 51 -15.13 26.18 9.62
CA LEU A 51 -14.10 25.17 9.85
C LEU A 51 -13.61 24.66 8.50
N SER A 52 -12.28 24.52 8.36
CA SER A 52 -11.68 24.01 7.14
C SER A 52 -12.11 22.58 6.83
N THR A 53 -12.25 22.25 5.55
CA THR A 53 -12.53 20.88 5.12
C THR A 53 -11.25 20.04 5.17
N PRO A 54 -11.22 18.95 5.95
CA PRO A 54 -10.03 18.11 6.05
C PRO A 54 -9.90 17.17 4.84
N GLN A 55 -8.69 16.70 4.57
CA GLN A 55 -8.43 15.69 3.53
C GLN A 55 -9.22 14.39 3.81
N PRO A 56 -9.65 13.62 2.79
CA PRO A 56 -10.32 12.34 3.01
C PRO A 56 -9.45 11.38 3.83
N ARG A 57 -10.07 10.53 4.65
CA ARG A 57 -9.32 9.54 5.46
C ARG A 57 -8.64 8.53 4.54
N ARG A 58 -7.40 8.16 4.86
CA ARG A 58 -6.77 6.97 4.28
C ARG A 58 -7.70 5.78 4.57
N PRO A 59 -8.10 4.98 3.56
CA PRO A 59 -8.94 3.83 3.80
C PRO A 59 -8.26 2.90 4.81
N VAL A 60 -9.00 2.47 5.82
CA VAL A 60 -8.46 1.68 6.94
C VAL A 60 -7.91 0.33 6.47
N TRP A 61 -8.40 -0.16 5.33
CA TRP A 61 -7.94 -1.38 4.67
C TRP A 61 -6.67 -1.20 3.83
N ALA A 62 -6.24 0.03 3.53
CA ALA A 62 -5.01 0.27 2.77
C ALA A 62 -3.76 -0.35 3.41
N PRO A 63 -3.46 -0.15 4.70
CA PRO A 63 -2.31 -0.80 5.32
C PRO A 63 -2.42 -2.33 5.32
N LEU A 64 -3.63 -2.88 5.46
CA LEU A 64 -3.86 -4.34 5.40
C LEU A 64 -3.59 -4.89 3.99
N VAL A 65 -4.06 -4.20 2.95
CA VAL A 65 -3.78 -4.57 1.56
C VAL A 65 -2.29 -4.45 1.27
N GLU A 66 -1.62 -3.42 1.78
CA GLU A 66 -0.16 -3.26 1.64
C GLU A 66 0.59 -4.46 2.23
N PHE A 67 0.19 -4.88 3.43
CA PHE A 67 0.76 -6.03 4.13
C PHE A 67 0.47 -7.34 3.40
N LEU A 68 -0.79 -7.61 3.04
CA LEU A 68 -1.17 -8.84 2.33
C LEU A 68 -0.44 -8.96 0.99
N LEU A 69 -0.36 -7.87 0.24
CA LEU A 69 0.27 -7.87 -1.08
C LEU A 69 1.80 -8.10 -1.00
N SER A 70 2.45 -7.73 0.11
CA SER A 70 3.88 -8.02 0.30
C SER A 70 4.14 -9.36 0.98
N ALA A 71 3.33 -9.75 1.95
CA ALA A 71 3.59 -10.89 2.82
C ALA A 71 3.11 -12.21 2.23
N VAL A 72 1.93 -12.24 1.60
CA VAL A 72 1.35 -13.47 1.03
C VAL A 72 2.28 -14.10 0.00
N PRO A 73 2.83 -13.33 -0.96
CA PRO A 73 3.60 -13.98 -2.00
C PRO A 73 5.04 -14.31 -1.58
N GLY A 74 5.63 -13.51 -0.69
CA GLY A 74 6.92 -13.84 -0.06
C GLY A 74 6.83 -15.11 0.80
N GLY A 75 5.71 -15.28 1.51
CA GLY A 75 5.42 -16.51 2.26
C GLY A 75 5.19 -17.72 1.36
N PHE A 76 4.43 -17.55 0.27
CA PHE A 76 4.21 -18.63 -0.69
C PHE A 76 5.51 -19.12 -1.32
N LEU A 77 6.34 -18.18 -1.76
CA LEU A 77 7.64 -18.47 -2.32
C LEU A 77 8.53 -19.20 -1.29
N SER A 78 8.64 -18.70 -0.05
CA SER A 78 9.52 -19.30 0.97
C SER A 78 9.15 -20.75 1.26
N ILE A 79 7.85 -21.03 1.34
CA ILE A 79 7.34 -22.40 1.48
C ILE A 79 7.73 -23.24 0.26
N ALA A 80 7.55 -22.73 -0.96
CA ALA A 80 7.91 -23.45 -2.18
C ALA A 80 9.42 -23.78 -2.26
N SER A 81 10.28 -22.86 -1.85
CA SER A 81 11.74 -23.07 -1.80
C SER A 81 12.13 -24.20 -0.83
N VAL A 82 11.53 -24.21 0.37
CA VAL A 82 11.76 -25.27 1.36
C VAL A 82 11.29 -26.63 0.82
N VAL A 83 10.13 -26.67 0.14
CA VAL A 83 9.61 -27.90 -0.47
C VAL A 83 10.54 -28.42 -1.56
N VAL A 84 11.07 -27.55 -2.43
CA VAL A 84 12.02 -27.95 -3.48
C VAL A 84 13.33 -28.46 -2.89
N LEU A 85 13.84 -27.83 -1.83
CA LEU A 85 15.03 -28.29 -1.11
C LEU A 85 14.83 -29.68 -0.50
N LEU A 86 13.72 -29.90 0.20
CA LEU A 86 13.40 -31.19 0.82
C LEU A 86 13.18 -32.29 -0.23
N ALA A 87 12.47 -31.97 -1.32
CA ALA A 87 12.28 -32.88 -2.44
C ALA A 87 13.61 -33.22 -3.13
N GLY A 88 14.52 -32.24 -3.25
CA GLY A 88 15.88 -32.44 -3.76
C GLY A 88 16.69 -33.41 -2.91
N ILE A 89 16.70 -33.22 -1.59
CA ILE A 89 17.41 -34.10 -0.65
C ILE A 89 16.84 -35.54 -0.73
N ALA A 90 15.52 -35.69 -0.76
CA ALA A 90 14.88 -37.00 -0.88
C ALA A 90 15.17 -37.70 -2.22
N ALA A 91 15.17 -36.95 -3.32
CA ALA A 91 15.44 -37.48 -4.66
C ALA A 91 16.92 -37.90 -4.84
N ILE A 92 17.86 -37.17 -4.24
CA ILE A 92 19.30 -37.52 -4.25
C ILE A 92 19.55 -38.87 -3.55
N LEU A 93 18.81 -39.16 -2.48
CA LEU A 93 18.93 -40.42 -1.75
C LEU A 93 18.32 -41.62 -2.49
N GLN A 94 17.35 -41.39 -3.39
CA GLN A 94 16.62 -42.47 -4.08
C GLN A 94 17.16 -42.76 -5.48
N HIS A 95 17.52 -41.74 -6.27
CA HIS A 95 17.91 -41.90 -7.68
C HIS A 95 18.93 -40.83 -8.12
N PRO A 96 20.25 -41.12 -8.09
CA PRO A 96 21.30 -40.15 -8.43
C PRO A 96 21.25 -39.68 -9.90
N GLU A 97 20.61 -40.46 -10.77
CA GLU A 97 20.41 -40.14 -12.18
C GLU A 97 19.45 -38.97 -12.46
N LYS A 98 18.61 -38.58 -11.48
CA LYS A 98 17.62 -37.50 -11.64
C LYS A 98 18.09 -36.13 -11.14
N ILE A 99 19.35 -36.02 -10.70
CA ILE A 99 19.92 -34.77 -10.15
C ILE A 99 19.88 -33.62 -11.17
N VAL A 100 20.16 -33.90 -12.44
CA VAL A 100 20.23 -32.88 -13.49
C VAL A 100 18.88 -32.19 -13.71
N VAL A 101 17.78 -32.95 -13.74
CA VAL A 101 16.41 -32.41 -13.92
C VAL A 101 16.01 -31.52 -12.75
N LEU A 102 16.44 -31.88 -11.54
CA LEU A 102 16.11 -31.15 -10.32
C LEU A 102 16.86 -29.81 -10.24
N VAL A 103 18.14 -29.79 -10.62
CA VAL A 103 18.92 -28.55 -10.76
C VAL A 103 18.33 -27.65 -11.86
N LEU A 104 17.90 -28.23 -12.98
CA LEU A 104 17.32 -27.50 -14.11
C LEU A 104 15.96 -26.84 -13.76
N LEU A 105 15.22 -27.40 -12.80
CA LEU A 105 14.00 -26.81 -12.24
C LEU A 105 14.28 -25.78 -11.13
N ALA A 106 15.32 -25.98 -10.34
CA ALA A 106 15.68 -25.07 -9.24
C ALA A 106 16.20 -23.70 -9.75
N VAL A 107 16.94 -23.68 -10.86
CA VAL A 107 17.46 -22.44 -11.48
C VAL A 107 16.35 -21.46 -11.88
N PRO A 108 15.33 -21.83 -12.69
CA PRO A 108 14.25 -20.91 -13.05
C PRO A 108 13.41 -20.50 -11.83
N PHE A 109 13.24 -21.38 -10.84
CA PHE A 109 12.60 -21.02 -9.56
C PHE A 109 13.40 -19.97 -8.78
N GLY A 110 14.73 -20.09 -8.73
CA GLY A 110 15.61 -19.10 -8.12
C GLY A 110 15.61 -17.77 -8.86
N ILE A 111 15.53 -17.79 -10.20
CA ILE A 111 15.42 -16.57 -11.02
C ILE A 111 14.08 -15.87 -10.77
N LEU A 112 12.98 -16.62 -10.73
CA LEU A 112 11.65 -16.12 -10.36
C LEU A 112 11.66 -15.52 -8.94
N TRP A 113 12.35 -16.17 -8.00
CA TRP A 113 12.54 -15.66 -6.65
C TRP A 113 13.32 -14.33 -6.63
N SER A 114 14.43 -14.26 -7.36
CA SER A 114 15.26 -13.06 -7.43
C SER A 114 14.48 -11.87 -8.01
N LEU A 115 13.80 -12.09 -9.14
CA LEU A 115 12.89 -11.11 -9.77
C LEU A 115 11.75 -10.69 -8.83
N TRP A 116 11.25 -11.60 -7.98
CA TRP A 116 10.23 -11.28 -6.99
C TRP A 116 10.79 -10.41 -5.85
N SER A 117 11.97 -10.73 -5.35
CA SER A 117 12.61 -9.94 -4.28
C SER A 117 12.89 -8.50 -4.73
N GLU A 118 13.10 -8.29 -6.02
CA GLU A 118 13.23 -6.98 -6.66
C GLU A 118 11.89 -6.29 -6.98
N ILE A 119 10.72 -6.82 -6.56
CA ILE A 119 9.43 -6.19 -6.85
C ILE A 119 9.50 -4.70 -6.50
N PRO A 120 9.48 -3.82 -7.52
CA PRO A 120 9.79 -2.43 -7.28
C PRO A 120 8.62 -1.81 -6.54
N SER A 121 8.91 -0.89 -5.61
CA SER A 121 7.93 -0.03 -4.96
C SER A 121 6.96 0.65 -5.96
N TRP A 122 7.39 0.77 -7.23
CA TRP A 122 6.57 1.21 -8.36
C TRP A 122 5.32 0.34 -8.60
N PHE A 123 5.38 -0.98 -8.38
CA PHE A 123 4.29 -1.92 -8.67
C PHE A 123 3.18 -1.77 -7.64
N ARG A 124 3.55 -1.56 -6.38
CA ARG A 124 2.60 -1.18 -5.31
C ARG A 124 1.85 0.08 -5.71
N THR A 125 2.57 1.09 -6.18
CA THR A 125 1.99 2.38 -6.57
C THR A 125 1.06 2.26 -7.79
N TRP A 126 1.44 1.44 -8.78
CA TRP A 126 0.63 1.17 -9.95
C TRP A 126 -0.65 0.40 -9.60
N LEU A 127 -0.55 -0.62 -8.75
CA LEU A 127 -1.72 -1.39 -8.29
C LEU A 127 -2.70 -0.52 -7.50
N TYR A 128 -2.20 0.36 -6.62
CA TYR A 128 -3.04 1.34 -5.91
C TYR A 128 -3.79 2.26 -6.86
N ARG A 129 -3.14 2.76 -7.92
CA ARG A 129 -3.83 3.58 -8.95
C ARG A 129 -4.87 2.78 -9.71
N PHE A 130 -4.59 1.52 -10.02
CA PHE A 130 -5.50 0.65 -10.76
C PHE A 130 -6.75 0.28 -9.95
N LEU A 131 -6.58 -0.07 -8.67
CA LEU A 131 -7.69 -0.35 -7.75
C LEU A 131 -8.53 0.90 -7.47
N LYS A 132 -7.90 2.07 -7.31
CA LYS A 132 -8.62 3.34 -7.16
C LYS A 132 -9.50 3.65 -8.38
N ARG A 133 -9.01 3.45 -9.60
CA ARG A 133 -9.81 3.59 -10.84
C ARG A 133 -10.99 2.63 -10.90
N ARG A 134 -10.92 1.43 -10.30
CA ARG A 134 -12.06 0.51 -10.25
C ARG A 134 -13.12 0.97 -9.25
N ARG A 135 -12.72 1.48 -8.08
CA ARG A 135 -13.67 1.96 -7.06
C ARG A 135 -14.43 3.20 -7.52
N GLU A 136 -13.77 4.17 -8.14
CA GLU A 136 -14.41 5.38 -8.67
C GLU A 136 -15.43 5.07 -9.77
N ARG A 137 -15.23 4.00 -10.55
CA ARG A 137 -16.22 3.53 -11.53
C ARG A 137 -17.46 2.87 -10.91
N HIS A 138 -17.35 2.29 -9.71
CA HIS A 138 -18.49 1.70 -9.01
C HIS A 138 -19.33 2.74 -8.25
N GLU A 139 -18.72 3.82 -7.75
CA GLU A 139 -19.44 4.90 -7.05
C GLU A 139 -20.13 5.89 -8.01
N GLY A 140 -19.75 5.93 -9.29
CA GLY A 140 -20.37 6.79 -10.31
C GLY A 140 -21.39 6.10 -11.23
N GLY A 141 -21.73 4.83 -10.97
CA GLY A 141 -22.68 4.03 -11.75
C GLY A 141 -23.93 3.62 -10.99
N GLY A 142 -24.19 4.23 -9.84
CA GLY A 142 -25.45 4.13 -9.12
C GLY A 142 -26.11 5.51 -9.12
N ASP A 143 -26.99 5.67 -10.10
CA ASP A 143 -28.12 6.63 -10.22
C ASP A 143 -28.30 7.69 -9.12
#